data_AF-A0A1E7EJY7-F1
#
_entry.id   AF-A0A1E7EJY7-F1
#
_cell.length_a   1.000
_cell.length_b   1.000
_cell.length_c   1.000
_cell.angle_alpha   90.00
_cell.angle_beta   90.00
_cell.angle_gamma   90.00
#
_symmetry.space_group_name_H-M   'P 1'
#
loop_
_entity.id
_entity.type
_entity.pdbx_description
1 polymer ?
#
loop_
_entity_poly.entity_id
_entity_poly.type
_entity_poly.pdbx_seq_one_letter_code
_entity_poly.pdbx_strand_id
1 'polypeptide(L)'
;MTKIQALTHELENSKIRYYVYDDGGLRLTKIRAQANRFDKPWAWKARWGKRFEEYARGEIRWLESLETSTLRTRDPLEADFFVVPIPITATHFWGTTSDRTTALRRLLFGWNHSDSNINSSNNSSNIDESSLFRRFPEKHLAAISTSEKLINWLGLPEAELRLFRNSTLVNDADLTRSDDWLRDQNIIPCDKVEKYGHFESRWFRNVVTLGYSFEAGNPSFFYQPVTMDAWAQKSNWFFYHSRKTPSICNSTIFRHALLPGGHAETLMAQNMGSNNTNNSTNFTHVIQGFRHQPVSIGFDIPYEEWQQKFINSKFCLVIRGDNPGSRSLFRAIRAGCMPVIVSDQLPYYQPIYINTFPDWNDFALVVPEDIFLADPVGSLDAAVDALMQSKLALERKIEGLRLLQRIMTNDMSDSLFVPALAKEILIATRSK
;
A
#
# COMPACT_ATOMS: atom_id res chain seq x y z
N MET A 1 26.04 -14.28 -3.60
CA MET A 1 24.92 -13.59 -2.94
C MET A 1 24.06 -12.95 -4.03
N THR A 2 22.73 -13.18 -4.05
CA THR A 2 21.82 -12.47 -4.98
C THR A 2 21.58 -11.03 -4.52
N LYS A 3 20.97 -10.20 -5.37
CA LYS A 3 20.47 -8.85 -5.02
C LYS A 3 19.53 -8.91 -3.80
N ILE A 4 18.64 -9.90 -3.79
CA ILE A 4 17.65 -10.14 -2.73
C ILE A 4 18.32 -10.60 -1.43
N GLN A 5 19.28 -11.55 -1.51
CA GLN A 5 20.05 -11.99 -0.35
C GLN A 5 20.81 -10.82 0.28
N ALA A 6 21.48 -10.00 -0.55
CA ALA A 6 22.25 -8.85 -0.10
C ALA A 6 21.36 -7.82 0.61
N LEU A 7 20.20 -7.46 0.02
CA LEU A 7 19.25 -6.55 0.64
C LEU A 7 18.63 -7.13 1.93
N THR A 8 18.27 -8.42 1.94
CA THR A 8 17.75 -9.11 3.12
C THR A 8 18.75 -9.03 4.27
N HIS A 9 20.00 -9.41 4.02
CA HIS A 9 21.08 -9.37 5.01
C HIS A 9 21.37 -7.94 5.51
N GLU A 10 21.32 -6.93 4.63
CA GLU A 10 21.47 -5.53 5.00
C GLU A 10 20.36 -5.05 5.94
N LEU A 11 19.10 -5.42 5.66
CA LEU A 11 17.95 -5.07 6.50
C LEU A 11 17.98 -5.79 7.85
N GLU A 12 18.32 -7.09 7.87
CA GLU A 12 18.49 -7.88 9.09
C GLU A 12 19.61 -7.34 9.99
N ASN A 13 20.68 -6.83 9.40
CA ASN A 13 21.84 -6.29 10.12
C ASN A 13 21.82 -4.76 10.27
N SER A 14 20.70 -4.10 9.93
CA SER A 14 20.58 -2.64 9.89
C SER A 14 21.10 -1.98 11.17
N LYS A 15 21.88 -0.90 10.98
CA LYS A 15 22.44 -0.08 12.06
C LYS A 15 21.79 1.30 12.16
N ILE A 16 20.76 1.56 11.35
CA ILE A 16 20.04 2.84 11.33
C ILE A 16 19.39 3.04 12.70
N ARG A 17 19.62 4.21 13.31
CA ARG A 17 19.06 4.58 14.61
C ARG A 17 18.02 5.65 14.40
N TYR A 18 16.87 5.56 15.06
CA TYR A 18 15.89 6.64 15.05
C TYR A 18 15.36 6.92 16.45
N TYR A 19 15.04 8.18 16.69
CA TYR A 19 14.37 8.61 17.92
C TYR A 19 12.87 8.64 17.66
N VAL A 20 12.05 8.27 18.65
CA VAL A 20 10.59 8.54 18.61
C VAL A 20 10.30 9.43 19.80
N TYR A 21 9.59 10.54 19.57
CA TYR A 21 9.27 11.50 20.63
C TYR A 21 8.57 10.84 21.82
N ASP A 22 9.09 11.13 23.02
CA ASP A 22 8.57 10.58 24.27
C ASP A 22 7.51 11.45 24.97
N ASP A 23 7.14 12.58 24.36
CA ASP A 23 6.06 13.42 24.83
C ASP A 23 4.68 12.73 24.66
N GLY A 24 4.01 12.43 25.78
CA GLY A 24 2.70 11.77 25.79
C GLY A 24 1.57 12.58 25.15
N GLY A 25 1.69 13.91 25.08
CA GLY A 25 0.77 14.80 24.38
C GLY A 25 0.88 14.70 22.84
N LEU A 26 2.00 14.22 22.31
CA LEU A 26 2.16 13.96 20.87
C LEU A 26 1.62 12.58 20.46
N ARG A 27 1.64 11.58 21.35
CA ARG A 27 1.20 10.21 21.02
C ARG A 27 -0.31 10.06 20.84
N LEU A 28 -1.10 10.97 21.42
CA LEU A 28 -2.56 10.99 21.38
C LEU A 28 -3.19 9.62 21.75
N THR A 29 -2.74 9.03 22.86
CA THR A 29 -3.11 7.66 23.31
C THR A 29 -4.62 7.42 23.44
N LYS A 30 -5.41 8.44 23.79
CA LYS A 30 -6.89 8.34 23.81
C LYS A 30 -7.48 8.05 22.42
N ILE A 31 -6.97 8.72 21.38
CA ILE A 31 -7.40 8.56 19.98
C ILE A 31 -6.96 7.18 19.45
N ARG A 32 -5.71 6.76 19.73
CA ARG A 32 -5.25 5.40 19.40
C ARG A 32 -6.12 4.32 20.03
N ALA A 33 -6.47 4.47 21.32
CA ALA A 33 -7.33 3.53 22.03
C ALA A 33 -8.76 3.49 21.46
N GLN A 34 -9.35 4.65 21.12
CA GLN A 34 -10.68 4.71 20.48
C GLN A 34 -10.68 4.01 19.11
N ALA A 35 -9.67 4.28 18.27
CA ALA A 35 -9.50 3.57 17.01
C ALA A 35 -9.45 2.06 17.25
N ASN A 36 -8.55 1.59 18.12
CA ASN A 36 -8.34 0.16 18.37
C ASN A 36 -9.59 -0.56 18.91
N ARG A 37 -10.52 0.11 19.61
CA ARG A 37 -11.78 -0.50 20.09
C ARG A 37 -12.87 -0.75 19.04
N PHE A 38 -12.67 -0.33 17.78
CA PHE A 38 -13.72 -0.35 16.75
C PHE A 38 -14.93 0.55 17.09
N ASP A 39 -14.69 1.59 17.91
CA ASP A 39 -15.65 2.66 18.13
C ASP A 39 -15.93 3.36 16.78
N LYS A 40 -17.21 3.61 16.46
CA LYS A 40 -17.57 4.26 15.18
C LYS A 40 -16.88 5.64 15.09
N PRO A 41 -16.16 5.97 13.99
CA PRO A 41 -15.56 7.28 13.82
C PRO A 41 -16.65 8.36 13.80
N TRP A 42 -16.38 9.49 14.47
CA TRP A 42 -17.37 10.57 14.61
C TRP A 42 -17.50 11.41 13.33
N ALA A 43 -16.51 11.33 12.42
CA ALA A 43 -16.55 11.95 11.09
C ALA A 43 -17.50 11.19 10.14
N TRP A 44 -18.68 11.76 9.87
CA TRP A 44 -19.77 11.08 9.15
C TRP A 44 -19.61 11.00 7.63
N LYS A 45 -19.51 9.76 7.12
CA LYS A 45 -20.37 9.20 6.05
C LYS A 45 -20.14 7.69 6.02
N ALA A 46 -21.20 6.88 6.16
CA ALA A 46 -21.12 5.45 6.50
C ALA A 46 -20.31 4.54 5.53
N ARG A 47 -19.99 5.02 4.31
CA ARG A 47 -19.15 4.32 3.33
C ARG A 47 -17.68 4.79 3.29
N TRP A 48 -17.38 6.00 3.77
CA TRP A 48 -16.02 6.56 3.75
C TRP A 48 -15.24 6.14 5.01
N GLY A 49 -15.83 6.29 6.20
CA GLY A 49 -15.19 5.89 7.47
C GLY A 49 -14.73 4.43 7.45
N LYS A 50 -15.63 3.49 7.14
CA LYS A 50 -15.30 2.05 6.99
C LYS A 50 -14.20 1.73 5.98
N ARG A 51 -13.96 2.61 5.01
CA ARG A 51 -12.96 2.40 3.96
C ARG A 51 -11.57 2.83 4.40
N PHE A 52 -11.47 3.95 5.12
CA PHE A 52 -10.21 4.56 5.54
C PHE A 52 -9.82 4.24 6.99
N GLU A 53 -10.74 3.70 7.78
CA GLU A 53 -10.51 3.16 9.12
C GLU A 53 -9.31 2.22 9.18
N GLU A 54 -9.18 1.27 8.26
CA GLU A 54 -8.03 0.36 8.24
C GLU A 54 -6.70 1.03 7.86
N TYR A 55 -6.73 2.04 7.00
CA TYR A 55 -5.54 2.85 6.69
C TYR A 55 -5.08 3.61 7.95
N ALA A 56 -6.03 4.17 8.71
CA ALA A 56 -5.78 4.85 9.97
C ALA A 56 -5.30 3.91 11.09
N ARG A 57 -5.79 2.67 11.12
CA ARG A 57 -5.25 1.61 11.99
C ARG A 57 -3.84 1.20 11.56
N GLY A 58 -3.57 1.12 10.25
CA GLY A 58 -2.23 0.91 9.70
C GLY A 58 -1.25 1.96 10.19
N GLU A 59 -1.65 3.23 10.15
CA GLU A 59 -0.87 4.35 10.69
C GLU A 59 -0.44 4.12 12.14
N ILE A 60 -1.38 3.70 12.98
CA ILE A 60 -1.11 3.35 14.39
C ILE A 60 -0.16 2.15 14.49
N ARG A 61 -0.43 1.07 13.73
CA ARG A 61 0.35 -0.19 13.78
C ARG A 61 1.83 0.03 13.46
N TRP A 62 2.19 0.81 12.43
CA TRP A 62 3.60 1.05 12.12
C TRP A 62 4.28 2.04 13.08
N LEU A 63 3.55 3.03 13.60
CA LEU A 63 4.04 3.88 14.71
C LEU A 63 4.35 3.04 15.96
N GLU A 64 3.49 2.09 16.30
CA GLU A 64 3.71 1.16 17.43
C GLU A 64 4.90 0.21 17.16
N SER A 65 5.10 -0.27 15.93
CA SER A 65 6.32 -1.01 15.54
C SER A 65 7.59 -0.18 15.68
N LEU A 66 7.55 1.11 15.33
CA LEU A 66 8.70 2.01 15.54
C LEU A 66 8.94 2.31 17.03
N GLU A 67 7.88 2.47 17.82
CA GLU A 67 8.00 2.72 19.26
C GLU A 67 8.63 1.55 20.03
N THR A 68 8.50 0.32 19.52
CA THR A 68 8.92 -0.94 20.17
C THR A 68 10.18 -1.60 19.59
N SER A 69 10.58 -1.28 18.36
CA SER A 69 11.74 -1.88 17.70
C SER A 69 13.08 -1.56 18.37
N THR A 70 14.02 -2.51 18.29
CA THR A 70 15.40 -2.40 18.82
C THR A 70 16.26 -1.36 18.10
N LEU A 71 15.86 -0.95 16.88
CA LEU A 71 16.52 0.14 16.13
C LEU A 71 16.19 1.53 16.71
N ARG A 72 15.18 1.63 17.57
CA ARG A 72 14.89 2.86 18.32
C ARG A 72 16.03 3.19 19.28
N THR A 73 16.43 4.45 19.32
CA THR A 73 17.26 5.02 20.40
C THR A 73 16.45 5.94 21.31
N ARG A 74 16.99 6.20 22.50
CA ARG A 74 16.51 7.19 23.47
C ARG A 74 17.36 8.46 23.49
N ASP A 75 18.57 8.41 22.94
CA ASP A 75 19.40 9.60 22.73
C ASP A 75 19.08 10.20 21.34
N PRO A 76 18.53 11.43 21.25
CA PRO A 76 18.29 12.08 19.98
C PRO A 76 19.59 12.42 19.21
N LEU A 77 20.77 12.42 19.83
CA LEU A 77 22.05 12.65 19.16
C LEU A 77 22.53 11.43 18.37
N GLU A 78 22.17 10.20 18.81
CA GLU A 78 22.45 8.97 18.07
C GLU A 78 21.56 8.78 16.84
N ALA A 79 20.42 9.48 16.76
CA ALA A 79 19.40 9.20 15.77
C ALA A 79 19.65 9.85 14.40
N ASP A 80 19.56 9.04 13.34
CA ASP A 80 19.55 9.47 11.95
C ASP A 80 18.33 10.35 11.65
N PHE A 81 17.15 9.96 12.13
CA PHE A 81 15.87 10.69 11.98
C PHE A 81 14.97 10.56 13.22
N PHE A 82 14.00 11.47 13.35
CA PHE A 82 13.08 11.57 14.49
C PHE A 82 11.63 11.34 14.05
N VAL A 83 10.98 10.32 14.62
CA VAL A 83 9.59 9.93 14.35
C VAL A 83 8.64 10.77 15.19
N VAL A 84 7.72 11.48 14.53
CA VAL A 84 6.61 12.20 15.16
C VAL A 84 5.46 11.20 15.41
N PRO A 85 5.12 10.87 16.67
CA PRO A 85 4.17 9.80 16.99
C PRO A 85 2.71 10.24 16.91
N ILE A 86 2.40 11.31 16.17
CA ILE A 86 1.04 11.83 15.98
C ILE A 86 0.39 10.99 14.86
N PRO A 87 -0.65 10.19 15.15
CA PRO A 87 -1.40 9.49 14.10
C PRO A 87 -2.35 10.49 13.44
N ILE A 88 -1.86 11.22 12.43
CA ILE A 88 -2.58 12.33 11.78
C ILE A 88 -3.92 11.86 11.19
N THR A 89 -3.93 10.69 10.56
CA THR A 89 -5.11 10.07 9.95
C THR A 89 -6.09 9.58 11.02
N ALA A 90 -5.62 8.85 12.04
CA ALA A 90 -6.52 8.41 13.11
C ALA A 90 -7.12 9.61 13.87
N THR A 91 -6.36 10.69 14.03
CA THR A 91 -6.84 11.94 14.62
C THR A 91 -7.88 12.65 13.74
N HIS A 92 -7.94 12.39 12.43
CA HIS A 92 -9.04 12.88 11.59
C HIS A 92 -10.35 12.08 11.80
N PHE A 93 -10.28 10.78 12.08
CA PHE A 93 -11.45 9.91 12.20
C PHE A 93 -12.02 9.79 13.64
N TRP A 94 -11.16 9.81 14.66
CA TRP A 94 -11.55 9.66 16.07
C TRP A 94 -11.22 10.87 16.96
N GLY A 95 -10.25 11.72 16.57
CA GLY A 95 -9.92 12.97 17.25
C GLY A 95 -10.52 14.20 16.58
N THR A 96 -10.30 15.39 17.13
CA THR A 96 -10.74 16.67 16.54
C THR A 96 -9.60 17.39 15.80
N THR A 97 -9.94 18.42 15.01
CA THR A 97 -8.93 19.35 14.47
C THR A 97 -8.13 20.04 15.58
N SER A 98 -8.73 20.28 16.76
CA SER A 98 -8.04 20.88 17.91
C SER A 98 -6.97 19.94 18.47
N ASP A 99 -7.25 18.64 18.61
CA ASP A 99 -6.29 17.64 19.10
C ASP A 99 -5.03 17.61 18.21
N ARG A 100 -5.23 17.57 16.89
CA ARG A 100 -4.14 17.58 15.90
C ARG A 100 -3.37 18.90 15.91
N THR A 101 -4.07 20.04 15.86
CA THR A 101 -3.46 21.37 15.86
C THR A 101 -2.63 21.59 17.13
N THR A 102 -3.15 21.17 18.28
CA THR A 102 -2.47 21.28 19.58
C THR A 102 -1.23 20.38 19.61
N ALA A 103 -1.33 19.13 19.17
CA ALA A 103 -0.17 18.23 19.11
C ALA A 103 0.92 18.73 18.13
N LEU A 104 0.54 19.24 16.95
CA LEU A 104 1.50 19.79 16.00
C LEU A 104 2.15 21.10 16.49
N ARG A 105 1.39 22.00 17.12
CA ARG A 105 1.94 23.21 17.74
C ARG A 105 2.88 22.88 18.90
N ARG A 106 2.53 21.88 19.72
CA ARG A 106 3.38 21.34 20.78
C ARG A 106 4.71 20.80 20.25
N LEU A 107 4.71 20.18 19.06
CA LEU A 107 5.93 19.76 18.36
C LEU A 107 6.76 20.96 17.85
N LEU A 108 6.11 21.97 17.26
CA LEU A 108 6.74 23.12 16.61
C LEU A 108 7.31 24.19 17.57
N PHE A 109 6.72 24.30 18.77
CA PHE A 109 6.94 25.42 19.70
C PHE A 109 7.23 24.97 21.15
N GLY A 110 7.15 23.67 21.45
CA GLY A 110 7.21 23.17 22.83
C GLY A 110 5.87 23.28 23.57
N TRP A 111 5.86 22.91 24.85
CA TRP A 111 4.69 23.03 25.73
C TRP A 111 4.99 23.93 26.93
N ASN A 112 4.51 25.18 26.89
CA ASN A 112 4.39 26.00 28.08
C ASN A 112 3.06 25.74 28.77
N HIS A 113 3.11 25.46 30.07
CA HIS A 113 1.96 24.96 30.83
C HIS A 113 0.85 26.00 31.08
N SER A 114 1.07 27.26 30.67
CA SER A 114 0.21 28.44 30.89
C SER A 114 -0.92 28.62 29.88
N ASP A 115 -0.79 28.07 28.66
CA ASP A 115 -1.61 28.53 27.53
C ASP A 115 -2.88 27.68 27.34
N SER A 116 -3.77 27.73 28.34
CA SER A 116 -5.10 27.11 28.30
C SER A 116 -6.08 27.80 27.35
N ASN A 117 -5.68 28.90 26.69
CA ASN A 117 -6.47 29.69 25.75
C ASN A 117 -5.76 29.87 24.40
N ILE A 118 -5.56 28.78 23.65
CA ILE A 118 -5.14 28.85 22.23
C ILE A 118 -6.33 29.27 21.34
N ASN A 119 -6.84 30.48 21.59
CA ASN A 119 -7.89 31.16 20.81
C ASN A 119 -7.49 32.61 20.48
N SER A 120 -6.20 32.96 20.59
CA SER A 120 -5.67 34.23 20.10
C SER A 120 -4.98 34.06 18.75
N SER A 121 -5.45 34.78 17.74
CA SER A 121 -4.78 34.98 16.45
C SER A 121 -3.59 35.95 16.53
N ASN A 122 -3.33 36.53 17.71
CA ASN A 122 -2.21 37.42 17.98
C ASN A 122 -1.52 37.00 19.29
N ASN A 123 -0.39 36.31 19.17
CA ASN A 123 0.73 36.42 20.11
C ASN A 123 1.99 35.99 19.38
N SER A 124 3.06 36.76 19.53
CA SER A 124 4.38 36.41 19.03
C SER A 124 4.80 35.06 19.61
N SER A 125 5.01 34.08 18.74
CA SER A 125 5.49 32.75 19.14
C SER A 125 6.84 32.89 19.85
N ASN A 126 6.86 32.71 21.16
CA ASN A 126 8.09 32.39 21.89
C ASN A 126 8.48 30.97 21.48
N ILE A 127 9.23 30.89 20.38
CA ILE A 127 9.74 29.64 19.83
C ILE A 127 10.77 29.08 20.82
N ASP A 128 10.53 27.88 21.30
CA ASP A 128 11.53 27.15 22.07
C ASP A 128 12.67 26.64 21.15
N GLU A 129 13.74 27.43 21.06
CA GLU A 129 14.98 27.08 20.35
C GLU A 129 15.69 25.84 20.93
N SER A 130 15.33 25.38 22.14
CA SER A 130 15.85 24.13 22.70
C SER A 130 15.17 22.89 22.09
N SER A 131 14.00 23.06 21.47
CA SER A 131 13.20 21.97 20.92
C SER A 131 13.92 21.21 19.80
N LEU A 132 13.79 19.88 19.81
CA LEU A 132 14.38 19.01 18.78
C LEU A 132 13.90 19.35 17.37
N PHE A 133 12.68 19.87 17.22
CA PHE A 133 12.14 20.29 15.92
C PHE A 133 12.90 21.46 15.32
N ARG A 134 13.23 22.47 16.13
CA ARG A 134 13.96 23.65 15.67
C ARG A 134 15.44 23.36 15.39
N ARG A 135 16.04 22.48 16.19
CA ARG A 135 17.46 22.12 16.09
C ARG A 135 17.79 21.20 14.90
N PHE A 136 16.85 20.39 14.44
CA PHE A 136 17.07 19.38 13.39
C PHE A 136 15.86 19.21 12.45
N PRO A 137 15.29 20.27 11.85
CA PRO A 137 14.01 20.23 11.13
C PRO A 137 13.98 19.25 9.93
N GLU A 138 15.16 18.93 9.37
CA GLU A 138 15.36 17.94 8.30
C GLU A 138 15.20 16.48 8.77
N LYS A 139 15.41 16.21 10.06
CA LYS A 139 15.33 14.86 10.64
C LYS A 139 13.90 14.41 10.91
N HIS A 140 12.90 15.29 10.84
CA HIS A 140 11.55 14.98 11.27
C HIS A 140 10.78 14.15 10.27
N LEU A 141 10.18 13.08 10.77
CA LEU A 141 9.31 12.18 10.05
C LEU A 141 7.88 12.37 10.55
N ALA A 142 7.07 13.12 9.80
CA ALA A 142 5.62 13.15 9.96
C ALA A 142 5.00 12.14 8.99
N ALA A 143 3.80 11.65 9.27
CA ALA A 143 3.24 10.57 8.48
C ALA A 143 1.72 10.60 8.41
N ILE A 144 1.21 10.16 7.26
CA ILE A 144 -0.21 10.06 6.90
C ILE A 144 -0.41 8.73 6.16
N SER A 145 -1.53 8.06 6.37
CA SER A 145 -1.91 6.86 5.61
C SER A 145 -2.97 7.11 4.54
N THR A 146 -3.23 8.39 4.27
CA THR A 146 -4.34 8.86 3.43
C THR A 146 -3.99 10.19 2.76
N SER A 147 -4.71 10.50 1.68
CA SER A 147 -4.32 11.48 0.65
C SER A 147 -3.93 12.88 1.11
N GLU A 148 -3.06 13.51 0.31
CA GLU A 148 -2.72 14.94 0.18
C GLU A 148 -3.74 15.94 0.77
N LYS A 149 -5.04 15.76 0.52
CA LYS A 149 -6.10 16.64 1.05
C LYS A 149 -6.03 16.86 2.55
N LEU A 150 -5.68 15.82 3.33
CA LEU A 150 -5.63 15.91 4.80
C LEU A 150 -4.53 16.83 5.32
N ILE A 151 -3.58 17.22 4.48
CA ILE A 151 -2.57 18.22 4.83
C ILE A 151 -3.20 19.61 5.01
N ASN A 152 -4.20 19.97 4.18
CA ASN A 152 -5.01 21.16 4.41
C ASN A 152 -5.81 21.09 5.72
N TRP A 153 -6.18 19.87 6.13
CA TRP A 153 -6.93 19.64 7.37
C TRP A 153 -6.04 19.57 8.61
N LEU A 154 -4.70 19.68 8.51
CA LEU A 154 -3.81 19.68 9.68
C LEU A 154 -4.22 20.72 10.74
N GLY A 155 -4.89 21.80 10.33
CA GLY A 155 -5.44 22.82 11.23
C GLY A 155 -4.43 23.91 11.61
N LEU A 156 -3.28 23.90 10.94
CA LEU A 156 -2.24 24.91 11.05
C LEU A 156 -2.38 25.94 9.91
N PRO A 157 -2.11 27.24 10.16
CA PRO A 157 -1.99 28.23 9.08
C PRO A 157 -0.78 27.93 8.19
N GLU A 158 -0.78 28.45 6.95
CA GLU A 158 0.30 28.15 5.98
C GLU A 158 1.71 28.52 6.50
N ALA A 159 1.83 29.59 7.28
CA ALA A 159 3.10 29.98 7.88
C ALA A 159 3.68 28.91 8.83
N GLU A 160 2.82 28.22 9.59
CA GLU A 160 3.22 27.11 10.47
C GLU A 160 3.46 25.83 9.66
N LEU A 161 2.64 25.54 8.64
CA LEU A 161 2.87 24.40 7.74
C LEU A 161 4.21 24.47 7.00
N ARG A 162 4.65 25.68 6.63
CA ARG A 162 5.96 25.90 5.98
C ARG A 162 7.15 25.60 6.89
N LEU A 163 6.97 25.45 8.20
CA LEU A 163 8.06 25.03 9.11
C LEU A 163 8.47 23.57 8.88
N PHE A 164 7.57 22.73 8.36
CA PHE A 164 7.88 21.36 7.96
C PHE A 164 8.63 21.24 6.63
N ARG A 165 9.02 22.37 6.00
CA ARG A 165 9.58 22.39 4.64
C ARG A 165 10.79 21.47 4.45
N ASN A 166 11.63 21.31 5.46
CA ASN A 166 12.79 20.41 5.39
C ASN A 166 12.49 18.98 5.87
N SER A 167 11.38 18.78 6.58
CA SER A 167 10.96 17.50 7.13
C SER A 167 10.52 16.52 6.04
N THR A 168 10.46 15.25 6.42
CA THR A 168 10.02 14.13 5.59
C THR A 168 8.58 13.77 5.92
N LEU A 169 7.76 13.67 4.87
CA LEU A 169 6.42 13.09 4.95
C LEU A 169 6.47 11.63 4.51
N VAL A 170 6.02 10.71 5.38
CA VAL A 170 5.67 9.35 4.98
C VAL A 170 4.21 9.35 4.56
N ASN A 171 3.98 9.20 3.27
CA ASN A 171 2.66 9.06 2.68
C ASN A 171 2.40 7.59 2.40
N ASP A 172 1.66 6.93 3.27
CA ASP A 172 1.34 5.52 3.19
C ASP A 172 -0.01 5.30 2.48
N ALA A 173 -0.09 5.79 1.24
CA ALA A 173 -1.29 5.74 0.40
C ALA A 173 -1.22 4.66 -0.68
N ASP A 174 -2.28 3.84 -0.77
CA ASP A 174 -2.83 3.47 -2.09
C ASP A 174 -3.19 4.80 -2.79
N LEU A 175 -2.37 5.27 -3.74
CA LEU A 175 -2.76 6.47 -4.47
C LEU A 175 -3.79 6.14 -5.55
N THR A 176 -4.87 6.88 -5.46
CA THR A 176 -6.10 6.76 -6.24
C THR A 176 -6.87 5.45 -6.01
N ARG A 177 -7.97 5.60 -5.28
CA ARG A 177 -9.30 5.11 -5.65
C ARG A 177 -10.23 6.02 -4.86
N SER A 178 -11.15 6.78 -5.40
CA SER A 178 -11.50 6.99 -6.81
C SER A 178 -12.44 8.21 -6.93
N ASP A 179 -12.97 8.72 -5.83
CA ASP A 179 -14.39 9.12 -5.76
C ASP A 179 -14.66 10.55 -5.31
N ASP A 180 -13.62 11.36 -5.09
CA ASP A 180 -13.82 12.79 -4.83
C ASP A 180 -13.95 13.55 -6.16
N TRP A 181 -12.99 13.36 -7.07
CA TRP A 181 -12.95 14.03 -8.37
C TRP A 181 -13.99 13.47 -9.35
N LEU A 182 -14.18 12.14 -9.34
CA LEU A 182 -15.20 11.47 -10.14
C LEU A 182 -16.63 11.96 -9.88
N ARG A 183 -16.87 12.42 -8.65
CA ARG A 183 -18.20 12.71 -8.13
C ARG A 183 -18.63 14.16 -8.36
N ASP A 184 -17.70 15.02 -8.76
CA ASP A 184 -17.98 16.42 -9.15
C ASP A 184 -18.06 16.60 -10.69
N GLN A 185 -17.62 15.64 -11.50
CA GLN A 185 -17.40 15.82 -12.95
C GLN A 185 -18.00 14.75 -13.89
N ASN A 186 -18.68 13.72 -13.37
CA ASN A 186 -19.38 12.68 -14.15
C ASN A 186 -18.52 11.79 -15.11
N ILE A 187 -17.19 11.95 -15.22
CA ILE A 187 -16.34 11.16 -16.15
C ILE A 187 -15.00 10.74 -15.50
N ILE A 188 -14.43 9.61 -15.94
CA ILE A 188 -13.40 8.81 -15.25
C ILE A 188 -11.97 8.98 -15.80
N PRO A 189 -10.93 9.07 -14.93
CA PRO A 189 -9.53 9.08 -15.36
C PRO A 189 -8.95 7.66 -15.29
N CYS A 190 -9.19 6.86 -16.34
CA CYS A 190 -8.93 5.42 -16.32
C CYS A 190 -7.48 5.01 -16.58
N ASP A 191 -6.76 5.85 -17.31
CA ASP A 191 -5.41 5.61 -17.80
C ASP A 191 -4.46 6.78 -17.46
N LYS A 192 -4.88 7.68 -16.56
CA LYS A 192 -4.10 8.87 -16.18
C LYS A 192 -3.07 8.55 -15.11
N VAL A 193 -1.85 8.24 -15.50
CA VAL A 193 -0.67 8.28 -14.62
C VAL A 193 -0.37 9.73 -14.20
N GLU A 194 -1.18 10.29 -13.30
CA GLU A 194 -0.87 11.54 -12.63
C GLU A 194 0.24 11.28 -11.62
N LYS A 195 1.42 11.88 -11.87
CA LYS A 195 2.57 11.84 -10.96
C LYS A 195 2.29 12.75 -9.75
N TYR A 196 1.48 12.24 -8.81
CA TYR A 196 1.17 12.94 -7.58
C TYR A 196 2.40 13.01 -6.68
N GLY A 197 3.01 14.19 -6.65
CA GLY A 197 3.92 14.64 -5.59
C GLY A 197 3.91 16.16 -5.44
N HIS A 198 3.06 16.88 -6.19
CA HIS A 198 3.12 18.33 -6.29
C HIS A 198 2.53 19.03 -5.06
N PHE A 199 1.45 18.51 -4.45
CA PHE A 199 0.81 19.20 -3.34
C PHE A 199 1.58 19.02 -2.03
N GLU A 200 1.98 17.78 -1.73
CA GLU A 200 2.86 17.45 -0.59
C GLU A 200 4.19 18.22 -0.67
N SER A 201 4.77 18.35 -1.86
CA SER A 201 5.97 19.16 -2.10
C SER A 201 5.84 20.66 -1.83
N ARG A 202 4.64 21.18 -1.49
CA ARG A 202 4.46 22.55 -0.99
C ARG A 202 4.96 22.71 0.45
N TRP A 203 4.87 21.67 1.28
CA TRP A 203 5.18 21.75 2.71
C TRP A 203 6.24 20.78 3.19
N PHE A 204 6.63 19.78 2.40
CA PHE A 204 7.67 18.83 2.73
C PHE A 204 8.68 18.73 1.56
N ARG A 205 9.98 18.68 1.86
CA ARG A 205 11.03 18.50 0.83
C ARG A 205 11.09 17.04 0.37
N ASN A 206 10.89 16.13 1.32
CA ASN A 206 11.04 14.69 1.11
C ASN A 206 9.67 14.02 1.32
N VAL A 207 9.26 13.19 0.37
CA VAL A 207 8.05 12.37 0.45
C VAL A 207 8.45 10.92 0.22
N VAL A 208 8.01 10.04 1.11
CA VAL A 208 8.31 8.61 1.14
C VAL A 208 7.00 7.84 1.00
N THR A 209 6.96 6.79 0.16
CA THR A 209 5.75 5.95 0.01
C THR A 209 6.02 4.50 0.40
N LEU A 210 5.17 3.94 1.28
CA LEU A 210 5.33 2.60 1.83
C LEU A 210 4.47 1.55 1.11
N GLY A 211 3.18 1.86 0.92
CA GLY A 211 2.20 0.86 0.47
C GLY A 211 1.90 -0.20 1.54
N TYR A 212 1.84 0.20 2.80
CA TYR A 212 1.68 -0.66 3.99
C TYR A 212 0.27 -0.57 4.61
N SER A 213 -0.31 0.62 4.71
CA SER A 213 -1.36 0.97 5.68
C SER A 213 -2.62 0.10 5.65
N PHE A 214 -3.01 -0.43 4.48
CA PHE A 214 -4.25 -1.17 4.30
C PHE A 214 -4.06 -2.69 4.46
N GLU A 215 -4.11 -3.45 3.37
CA GLU A 215 -4.17 -4.92 3.39
C GLU A 215 -2.83 -5.58 3.74
N ALA A 216 -1.71 -4.89 3.50
CA ALA A 216 -0.38 -5.38 3.85
C ALA A 216 -0.18 -5.43 5.38
N GLY A 217 -0.52 -4.34 6.06
CA GLY A 217 -0.38 -4.19 7.51
C GLY A 217 -1.54 -4.71 8.36
N ASN A 218 -2.63 -5.21 7.77
CA ASN A 218 -3.79 -5.67 8.53
C ASN A 218 -3.64 -7.17 8.92
N PRO A 219 -3.54 -7.50 10.23
CA PRO A 219 -3.28 -8.85 10.72
C PRO A 219 -4.47 -9.81 10.56
N SER A 220 -5.68 -9.31 10.27
CA SER A 220 -6.85 -10.16 9.98
C SER A 220 -6.77 -10.81 8.59
N PHE A 221 -5.87 -10.36 7.71
CA PHE A 221 -5.60 -11.08 6.47
C PHE A 221 -4.65 -12.25 6.73
N PHE A 222 -5.10 -13.42 6.30
CA PHE A 222 -4.35 -14.67 6.28
C PHE A 222 -2.92 -14.48 5.79
N TYR A 223 -1.99 -15.00 6.57
CA TYR A 223 -0.57 -14.97 6.30
C TYR A 223 -0.08 -16.40 6.06
N GLN A 224 0.81 -16.59 5.09
CA GLN A 224 1.46 -17.86 4.78
C GLN A 224 2.94 -17.60 4.47
N PRO A 225 3.88 -18.11 5.28
CA PRO A 225 5.30 -17.91 5.04
C PRO A 225 5.70 -18.38 3.63
N VAL A 226 6.32 -17.49 2.87
CA VAL A 226 6.82 -17.83 1.52
C VAL A 226 8.09 -18.69 1.65
N THR A 227 7.99 -19.96 1.27
CA THR A 227 9.13 -20.85 1.04
C THR A 227 8.93 -21.63 -0.26
N MET A 228 10.00 -22.17 -0.83
CA MET A 228 9.92 -23.03 -2.02
C MET A 228 8.99 -24.22 -1.78
N ASP A 229 9.10 -24.88 -0.62
CA ASP A 229 8.29 -26.05 -0.28
C ASP A 229 6.80 -25.68 -0.09
N ALA A 230 6.52 -24.60 0.65
CA ALA A 230 5.15 -24.14 0.88
C ALA A 230 4.48 -23.72 -0.43
N TRP A 231 5.22 -23.08 -1.35
CA TRP A 231 4.72 -22.73 -2.68
C TRP A 231 4.55 -23.95 -3.59
N ALA A 232 5.48 -24.91 -3.53
CA ALA A 232 5.40 -26.17 -4.28
C ALA A 232 4.18 -27.01 -3.89
N GLN A 233 3.79 -27.01 -2.61
CA GLN A 233 2.64 -27.76 -2.08
C GLN A 233 1.27 -27.13 -2.41
N LYS A 234 1.20 -25.86 -2.86
CA LYS A 234 -0.07 -25.22 -3.25
C LYS A 234 -0.76 -25.98 -4.40
N SER A 235 -2.03 -26.33 -4.22
CA SER A 235 -2.78 -27.25 -5.10
C SER A 235 -3.36 -26.60 -6.35
N ASN A 236 -3.74 -25.32 -6.28
CA ASN A 236 -4.32 -24.59 -7.40
C ASN A 236 -3.20 -23.87 -8.17
N TRP A 237 -3.29 -23.83 -9.50
CA TRP A 237 -2.32 -23.04 -10.29
C TRP A 237 -2.62 -21.55 -10.21
N PHE A 238 -3.81 -21.15 -10.64
CA PHE A 238 -4.23 -19.74 -10.63
C PHE A 238 -5.45 -19.50 -9.73
N PHE A 239 -5.38 -18.41 -8.97
CA PHE A 239 -6.55 -17.75 -8.40
C PHE A 239 -6.99 -16.59 -9.29
N TYR A 240 -8.28 -16.56 -9.61
CA TYR A 240 -8.92 -15.45 -10.30
C TYR A 240 -10.29 -15.10 -9.70
N HIS A 241 -10.60 -13.81 -9.55
CA HIS A 241 -11.92 -13.37 -9.08
C HIS A 241 -12.41 -12.20 -9.92
N SER A 242 -13.63 -12.33 -10.44
CA SER A 242 -14.26 -11.37 -11.32
C SER A 242 -15.66 -11.01 -10.84
N ARG A 243 -16.12 -9.82 -11.22
CA ARG A 243 -17.50 -9.38 -11.04
C ARG A 243 -18.19 -9.32 -12.41
N LYS A 244 -19.47 -9.68 -12.47
CA LYS A 244 -20.28 -9.54 -13.71
C LYS A 244 -20.61 -8.08 -14.04
N THR A 245 -20.60 -7.18 -13.06
CA THR A 245 -20.97 -5.79 -13.27
C THR A 245 -19.91 -5.03 -14.08
N PRO A 246 -20.33 -4.19 -15.06
CA PRO A 246 -19.44 -3.31 -15.79
C PRO A 246 -18.55 -2.45 -14.89
N SER A 247 -17.46 -1.99 -15.47
CA SER A 247 -16.54 -1.03 -14.87
C SER A 247 -16.80 0.33 -15.45
N ILE A 248 -16.60 1.35 -14.64
CA ILE A 248 -16.70 2.73 -15.11
C ILE A 248 -15.58 3.03 -16.12
N CYS A 249 -14.47 2.30 -16.05
CA CYS A 249 -13.29 2.44 -16.89
C CYS A 249 -13.18 1.48 -18.07
N ASN A 250 -14.24 0.71 -18.34
CA ASN A 250 -14.16 -0.45 -19.23
C ASN A 250 -13.06 -1.48 -18.85
N SER A 251 -12.36 -1.37 -17.72
CA SER A 251 -11.37 -2.36 -17.24
C SER A 251 -11.94 -3.73 -16.86
N THR A 252 -13.25 -3.86 -16.99
CA THR A 252 -13.96 -5.14 -17.06
C THR A 252 -13.52 -5.92 -18.29
N ILE A 253 -13.01 -5.30 -19.37
CA ILE A 253 -12.46 -6.04 -20.52
C ILE A 253 -11.32 -6.97 -20.12
N PHE A 254 -10.31 -6.49 -19.39
CA PHE A 254 -9.19 -7.32 -18.91
C PHE A 254 -9.69 -8.45 -18.00
N ARG A 255 -10.71 -8.17 -17.17
CA ARG A 255 -11.29 -9.18 -16.29
C ARG A 255 -12.17 -10.18 -17.04
N HIS A 256 -12.96 -9.74 -18.02
CA HIS A 256 -13.87 -10.62 -18.78
C HIS A 256 -13.17 -11.35 -19.92
N ALA A 257 -11.93 -10.98 -20.26
CA ALA A 257 -11.11 -11.70 -21.24
C ALA A 257 -10.85 -13.18 -20.86
N LEU A 258 -10.90 -13.51 -19.56
CA LEU A 258 -10.79 -14.88 -19.03
C LEU A 258 -12.16 -15.56 -18.78
N LEU A 259 -13.27 -14.95 -19.18
CA LEU A 259 -14.61 -15.50 -19.00
C LEU A 259 -15.18 -16.00 -20.36
N PRO A 260 -15.83 -17.18 -20.40
CA PRO A 260 -16.61 -17.60 -21.56
C PRO A 260 -17.71 -16.57 -21.89
N GLY A 261 -17.79 -16.13 -23.16
CA GLY A 261 -18.63 -15.00 -23.57
C GLY A 261 -17.98 -13.61 -23.38
N GLY A 262 -16.68 -13.53 -23.11
CA GLY A 262 -15.93 -12.29 -22.90
C GLY A 262 -15.64 -11.48 -24.18
N HIS A 263 -14.82 -10.43 -24.03
CA HIS A 263 -14.52 -9.46 -25.10
C HIS A 263 -13.92 -10.06 -26.39
N ALA A 264 -13.33 -11.27 -26.31
CA ALA A 264 -12.88 -12.03 -27.48
C ALA A 264 -14.03 -12.33 -28.46
N GLU A 265 -15.21 -12.74 -27.96
CA GLU A 265 -16.40 -12.95 -28.79
C GLU A 265 -16.97 -11.62 -29.30
N THR A 266 -16.87 -10.54 -28.51
CA THR A 266 -17.38 -9.21 -28.91
C THR A 266 -16.54 -8.57 -30.02
N LEU A 267 -15.22 -8.73 -30.00
CA LEU A 267 -14.32 -8.26 -31.05
C LEU A 267 -14.43 -9.10 -32.34
N MET A 268 -14.69 -10.41 -32.23
CA MET A 268 -15.00 -11.24 -33.39
C MET A 268 -16.37 -10.87 -34.00
N ALA A 269 -17.38 -10.59 -33.18
CA ALA A 269 -18.70 -10.13 -33.65
C ALA A 269 -18.65 -8.76 -34.36
N GLN A 270 -17.66 -7.91 -34.07
CA GLN A 270 -17.43 -6.66 -34.80
C GLN A 270 -16.72 -6.85 -36.15
N ASN A 271 -16.08 -8.00 -36.39
CA ASN A 271 -15.32 -8.28 -37.62
C ASN A 271 -15.90 -9.39 -38.52
N MET A 272 -16.90 -10.16 -38.06
CA MET A 272 -17.58 -11.16 -38.91
C MET A 272 -19.09 -11.20 -38.69
N GLY A 273 -19.83 -10.72 -39.70
CA GLY A 273 -21.17 -11.22 -39.98
C GLY A 273 -21.08 -12.64 -40.54
N SER A 274 -21.02 -13.65 -39.68
CA SER A 274 -21.18 -15.06 -40.08
C SER A 274 -21.83 -15.87 -38.97
N ASN A 275 -23.03 -16.39 -39.23
CA ASN A 275 -23.73 -17.28 -38.33
C ASN A 275 -22.98 -18.61 -38.23
N ASN A 276 -22.60 -19.03 -37.03
CA ASN A 276 -22.56 -20.46 -36.73
C ASN A 276 -22.82 -20.77 -35.26
N THR A 277 -23.90 -21.50 -35.00
CA THR A 277 -24.35 -21.90 -33.67
C THR A 277 -23.69 -23.21 -33.26
N ASN A 278 -22.71 -23.19 -32.33
CA ASN A 278 -22.19 -24.37 -31.62
C ASN A 278 -21.47 -23.95 -30.31
N ASN A 279 -22.22 -23.44 -29.33
CA ASN A 279 -21.64 -22.78 -28.14
C ASN A 279 -21.43 -23.68 -26.90
N SER A 280 -21.55 -25.00 -26.99
CA SER A 280 -21.32 -25.92 -25.84
C SER A 280 -19.88 -26.44 -25.72
N THR A 281 -19.04 -26.25 -26.74
CA THR A 281 -17.65 -26.76 -26.78
C THR A 281 -16.59 -25.77 -26.29
N ASN A 282 -16.90 -24.48 -26.18
CA ASN A 282 -15.89 -23.44 -25.88
C ASN A 282 -15.53 -23.37 -24.38
N PHE A 283 -16.44 -23.71 -23.48
CA PHE A 283 -16.20 -23.64 -22.03
C PHE A 283 -15.06 -24.57 -21.58
N THR A 284 -14.95 -25.75 -22.18
CA THR A 284 -13.90 -26.73 -21.89
C THR A 284 -12.54 -26.26 -22.40
N HIS A 285 -12.47 -25.64 -23.58
CA HIS A 285 -11.21 -25.16 -24.16
C HIS A 285 -10.60 -23.97 -23.41
N VAL A 286 -11.41 -23.01 -22.94
CA VAL A 286 -10.94 -21.86 -22.14
C VAL A 286 -10.39 -22.28 -20.77
N ILE A 287 -10.80 -23.44 -20.24
CA ILE A 287 -10.34 -23.99 -18.95
C ILE A 287 -9.19 -25.02 -19.13
N GLN A 288 -8.96 -25.53 -20.34
CA GLN A 288 -7.91 -26.52 -20.60
C GLN A 288 -6.48 -25.93 -20.57
N GLY A 289 -6.29 -24.67 -20.99
CA GLY A 289 -5.02 -23.93 -20.78
C GLY A 289 -5.09 -23.12 -19.49
N PHE A 290 -4.24 -23.44 -18.50
CA PHE A 290 -4.14 -22.73 -17.21
C PHE A 290 -3.14 -23.30 -16.16
N ARG A 291 -2.70 -24.54 -16.08
CA ARG A 291 -2.89 -25.75 -16.89
C ARG A 291 -3.39 -26.92 -16.03
N HIS A 292 -4.45 -27.56 -16.51
CA HIS A 292 -4.87 -28.92 -16.15
C HIS A 292 -5.19 -29.25 -14.66
N GLN A 293 -5.41 -28.27 -13.77
CA GLN A 293 -6.00 -28.48 -12.43
C GLN A 293 -6.93 -27.32 -12.04
N PRO A 294 -7.89 -27.49 -11.09
CA PRO A 294 -9.03 -26.59 -10.94
C PRO A 294 -8.63 -25.14 -10.70
N VAL A 295 -8.89 -24.30 -11.70
CA VAL A 295 -8.77 -22.85 -11.60
C VAL A 295 -9.77 -22.35 -10.56
N SER A 296 -9.29 -21.61 -9.56
CA SER A 296 -10.20 -20.97 -8.63
C SER A 296 -10.75 -19.70 -9.24
N ILE A 297 -11.81 -19.83 -10.05
CA ILE A 297 -12.63 -18.70 -10.49
C ILE A 297 -13.65 -18.41 -9.40
N GLY A 298 -13.35 -17.46 -8.54
CA GLY A 298 -14.34 -16.95 -7.59
C GLY A 298 -15.38 -16.11 -8.33
N PHE A 299 -16.59 -16.63 -8.49
CA PHE A 299 -17.77 -15.83 -8.81
C PHE A 299 -18.77 -15.96 -7.65
N ASP A 300 -18.94 -14.90 -6.86
CA ASP A 300 -19.83 -14.82 -5.69
C ASP A 300 -19.72 -16.01 -4.70
N ILE A 301 -18.53 -16.61 -4.57
CA ILE A 301 -18.26 -17.73 -3.65
C ILE A 301 -18.14 -17.27 -2.17
N PRO A 302 -18.47 -18.14 -1.19
CA PRO A 302 -18.32 -17.84 0.24
C PRO A 302 -16.91 -17.40 0.63
N TYR A 303 -16.79 -16.54 1.66
CA TYR A 303 -15.51 -15.97 2.10
C TYR A 303 -14.47 -17.04 2.48
N GLU A 304 -14.88 -18.10 3.17
CA GLU A 304 -14.00 -19.20 3.60
C GLU A 304 -13.46 -19.98 2.40
N GLU A 305 -14.32 -20.30 1.42
CA GLU A 305 -13.93 -20.96 0.17
C GLU A 305 -13.01 -20.06 -0.67
N TRP A 306 -13.33 -18.77 -0.76
CA TRP A 306 -12.50 -17.75 -1.41
C TRP A 306 -11.10 -17.72 -0.79
N GLN A 307 -11.02 -17.63 0.55
CA GLN A 307 -9.77 -17.59 1.30
C GLN A 307 -8.96 -18.88 1.12
N GLN A 308 -9.59 -20.04 1.28
CA GLN A 308 -8.95 -21.35 1.12
C GLN A 308 -8.36 -21.50 -0.28
N LYS A 309 -9.13 -21.19 -1.32
CA LYS A 309 -8.68 -21.32 -2.71
C LYS A 309 -7.61 -20.28 -3.07
N PHE A 310 -7.68 -19.06 -2.54
CA PHE A 310 -6.65 -18.02 -2.71
C PHE A 310 -5.33 -18.44 -2.07
N ILE A 311 -5.36 -18.87 -0.80
CA ILE A 311 -4.19 -19.39 -0.07
C ILE A 311 -3.52 -20.54 -0.83
N ASN A 312 -4.31 -21.47 -1.35
CA ASN A 312 -3.83 -22.67 -2.02
C ASN A 312 -3.45 -22.45 -3.50
N SER A 313 -3.35 -21.21 -3.98
CA SER A 313 -2.97 -20.91 -5.37
C SER A 313 -1.50 -20.52 -5.52
N LYS A 314 -0.81 -21.09 -6.51
CA LYS A 314 0.58 -20.76 -6.86
C LYS A 314 0.73 -19.34 -7.38
N PHE A 315 -0.19 -18.93 -8.23
CA PHE A 315 -0.25 -17.65 -8.92
C PHE A 315 -1.57 -16.94 -8.63
N CYS A 316 -1.54 -15.64 -8.34
CA CYS A 316 -2.74 -14.84 -8.07
C CYS A 316 -2.79 -13.66 -9.04
N LEU A 317 -3.88 -13.58 -9.80
CA LEU A 317 -4.03 -12.52 -10.80
C LEU A 317 -4.28 -11.17 -10.13
N VAL A 318 -3.45 -10.19 -10.50
CA VAL A 318 -3.53 -8.78 -10.09
C VAL A 318 -3.85 -7.96 -11.35
N ILE A 319 -5.09 -8.12 -11.82
CA ILE A 319 -5.61 -7.44 -13.02
C ILE A 319 -6.15 -6.04 -12.66
N ARG A 320 -5.98 -5.07 -13.57
CA ARG A 320 -6.49 -3.69 -13.46
C ARG A 320 -7.98 -3.63 -13.06
N GLY A 321 -8.25 -2.84 -12.01
CA GLY A 321 -9.60 -2.55 -11.51
C GLY A 321 -10.24 -1.37 -12.23
N ASP A 322 -11.34 -0.79 -11.71
CA ASP A 322 -11.80 0.57 -12.09
C ASP A 322 -10.73 1.65 -11.87
N ASN A 323 -9.64 1.25 -11.22
CA ASN A 323 -8.41 1.97 -11.04
C ASN A 323 -7.25 0.94 -11.06
N PRO A 324 -6.05 1.29 -11.55
CA PRO A 324 -4.91 0.37 -11.61
C PRO A 324 -4.41 -0.17 -10.27
N GLY A 325 -4.52 0.60 -9.17
CA GLY A 325 -4.20 0.14 -7.82
C GLY A 325 -5.07 -1.06 -7.41
N SER A 326 -4.46 -2.10 -6.82
CA SER A 326 -5.08 -3.41 -6.60
C SER A 326 -4.74 -4.05 -5.25
N ARG A 327 -5.79 -4.17 -4.43
CA ARG A 327 -5.87 -4.99 -3.22
C ARG A 327 -5.43 -6.45 -3.42
N SER A 328 -5.64 -7.02 -4.61
CA SER A 328 -5.21 -8.39 -4.93
C SER A 328 -3.70 -8.58 -4.70
N LEU A 329 -2.89 -7.54 -4.92
CA LEU A 329 -1.44 -7.57 -4.72
C LEU A 329 -1.07 -7.82 -3.25
N PHE A 330 -1.62 -7.03 -2.33
CA PHE A 330 -1.32 -7.14 -0.90
C PHE A 330 -1.76 -8.50 -0.34
N ARG A 331 -2.94 -8.98 -0.75
CA ARG A 331 -3.43 -10.33 -0.42
C ARG A 331 -2.50 -11.42 -0.96
N ALA A 332 -2.07 -11.31 -2.22
CA ALA A 332 -1.16 -12.27 -2.84
C ALA A 332 0.17 -12.37 -2.07
N ILE A 333 0.76 -11.23 -1.71
CA ILE A 333 1.98 -11.14 -0.91
C ILE A 333 1.79 -11.76 0.49
N ARG A 334 0.73 -11.44 1.23
CA ARG A 334 0.45 -12.07 2.54
C ARG A 334 0.19 -13.58 2.43
N ALA A 335 -0.49 -14.03 1.38
CA ALA A 335 -0.80 -15.43 1.10
C ALA A 335 0.38 -16.29 0.59
N GLY A 336 1.51 -15.65 0.28
CA GLY A 336 2.62 -16.26 -0.45
C GLY A 336 2.21 -16.82 -1.81
N CYS A 337 1.17 -16.23 -2.41
CA CYS A 337 0.71 -16.52 -3.76
C CYS A 337 1.46 -15.58 -4.72
N MET A 338 2.16 -16.11 -5.73
CA MET A 338 2.99 -15.26 -6.59
C MET A 338 2.10 -14.32 -7.40
N PRO A 339 2.27 -12.98 -7.30
CA PRO A 339 1.46 -12.05 -8.07
C PRO A 339 1.74 -12.20 -9.57
N VAL A 340 0.68 -12.23 -10.38
CA VAL A 340 0.76 -12.09 -11.83
C VAL A 340 0.00 -10.83 -12.21
N ILE A 341 0.74 -9.79 -12.55
CA ILE A 341 0.26 -8.42 -12.71
C ILE A 341 -0.12 -8.19 -14.16
N VAL A 342 -1.36 -7.78 -14.37
CA VAL A 342 -1.92 -7.36 -15.66
C VAL A 342 -2.47 -5.95 -15.45
N SER A 343 -1.56 -4.99 -15.36
CA SER A 343 -1.84 -3.58 -15.06
C SER A 343 -0.56 -2.76 -15.26
N ASP A 344 -0.34 -2.24 -16.46
CA ASP A 344 0.89 -1.50 -16.82
C ASP A 344 1.08 -0.25 -15.96
N GLN A 345 -0.02 0.25 -15.38
CA GLN A 345 -0.03 1.43 -14.54
C GLN A 345 0.12 1.13 -13.04
N LEU A 346 -0.06 -0.11 -12.58
CA LEU A 346 -0.01 -0.47 -11.14
C LEU A 346 1.23 0.08 -10.39
N PRO A 347 2.47 -0.01 -10.93
CA PRO A 347 3.66 0.50 -10.23
C PRO A 347 3.63 2.00 -9.92
N TYR A 348 2.89 2.80 -10.68
CA TYR A 348 2.78 4.25 -10.46
C TYR A 348 1.69 4.62 -9.44
N TYR A 349 0.64 3.81 -9.33
CA TYR A 349 -0.49 4.06 -8.44
C TYR A 349 -0.35 3.40 -7.07
N GLN A 350 0.40 2.31 -7.00
CA GLN A 350 0.68 1.57 -5.76
C GLN A 350 2.19 1.34 -5.61
N PRO A 351 3.02 2.40 -5.57
CA PRO A 351 4.46 2.26 -5.37
C PRO A 351 4.72 1.76 -3.95
N ILE A 352 5.40 0.62 -3.84
CA ILE A 352 5.72 -0.06 -2.58
C ILE A 352 7.22 0.05 -2.38
N TYR A 353 7.67 0.75 -1.34
CA TYR A 353 9.10 0.94 -1.01
C TYR A 353 9.95 1.29 -2.24
N ILE A 354 9.53 2.30 -2.99
CA ILE A 354 10.01 2.58 -4.35
C ILE A 354 11.52 2.80 -4.44
N ASN A 355 12.18 3.27 -3.37
CA ASN A 355 13.63 3.46 -3.35
C ASN A 355 14.39 2.20 -2.88
N THR A 356 13.81 1.41 -1.97
CA THR A 356 14.44 0.23 -1.37
C THR A 356 14.23 -1.05 -2.20
N PHE A 357 13.06 -1.20 -2.83
CA PHE A 357 12.65 -2.39 -3.57
C PHE A 357 11.97 -2.04 -4.93
N PRO A 358 12.67 -1.37 -5.85
CA PRO A 358 12.07 -0.77 -7.05
C PRO A 358 11.59 -1.73 -8.13
N ASP A 359 12.15 -2.94 -8.22
CA ASP A 359 11.94 -3.83 -9.38
C ASP A 359 10.87 -4.88 -9.10
N TRP A 360 9.72 -4.71 -9.75
CA TRP A 360 8.57 -5.59 -9.60
C TRP A 360 8.82 -7.01 -10.14
N ASN A 361 9.79 -7.17 -11.05
CA ASN A 361 10.18 -8.49 -11.56
C ASN A 361 10.92 -9.34 -10.52
N ASP A 362 11.42 -8.75 -9.44
CA ASP A 362 12.08 -9.50 -8.36
C ASP A 362 11.08 -10.39 -7.59
N PHE A 363 9.77 -10.08 -7.61
CA PHE A 363 8.76 -10.79 -6.79
C PHE A 363 7.47 -11.21 -7.52
N ALA A 364 7.17 -10.62 -8.68
CA ALA A 364 5.96 -10.87 -9.44
C ALA A 364 6.26 -11.28 -10.89
N LEU A 365 5.29 -11.90 -11.57
CA LEU A 365 5.23 -11.90 -13.03
C LEU A 365 4.48 -10.65 -13.49
N VAL A 366 4.97 -9.99 -14.55
CA VAL A 366 4.33 -8.82 -15.15
C VAL A 366 4.00 -9.18 -16.60
N VAL A 367 2.72 -9.04 -16.97
CA VAL A 367 2.22 -9.31 -18.31
C VAL A 367 1.60 -8.01 -18.85
N PRO A 368 2.09 -7.48 -19.98
CA PRO A 368 1.55 -6.26 -20.58
C PRO A 368 0.05 -6.37 -20.88
N GLU A 369 -0.69 -5.29 -20.68
CA GLU A 369 -2.15 -5.32 -20.82
C GLU A 369 -2.63 -5.56 -22.26
N ASP A 370 -1.85 -5.12 -23.25
CA ASP A 370 -2.12 -5.31 -24.68
C ASP A 370 -1.88 -6.77 -25.13
N ILE A 371 -0.76 -7.36 -24.74
CA ILE A 371 -0.43 -8.78 -24.96
C ILE A 371 -1.47 -9.67 -24.29
N PHE A 372 -1.87 -9.32 -23.06
CA PHE A 372 -2.91 -10.05 -22.34
C PHE A 372 -4.29 -9.95 -23.01
N LEU A 373 -4.69 -8.79 -23.54
CA LEU A 373 -5.96 -8.69 -24.27
C LEU A 373 -5.95 -9.44 -25.61
N ALA A 374 -4.80 -9.60 -26.25
CA ALA A 374 -4.66 -10.34 -27.51
C ALA A 374 -4.78 -11.86 -27.32
N ASP A 375 -4.14 -12.41 -26.29
CA ASP A 375 -4.27 -13.83 -25.90
C ASP A 375 -4.22 -13.98 -24.36
N PRO A 376 -5.38 -13.93 -23.68
CA PRO A 376 -5.43 -13.92 -22.21
C PRO A 376 -4.92 -15.19 -21.55
N VAL A 377 -5.08 -16.34 -22.21
CA VAL A 377 -4.66 -17.64 -21.66
C VAL A 377 -3.22 -17.92 -22.06
N GLY A 378 -2.87 -17.76 -23.35
CA GLY A 378 -1.52 -18.00 -23.84
C GLY A 378 -0.49 -17.04 -23.27
N SER A 379 -0.83 -15.78 -22.99
CA SER A 379 0.08 -14.84 -22.33
C SER A 379 0.40 -15.22 -20.88
N LEU A 380 -0.60 -15.69 -20.11
CA LEU A 380 -0.40 -16.18 -18.75
C LEU A 380 0.39 -17.49 -18.73
N ASP A 381 0.03 -18.44 -19.60
CA ASP A 381 0.74 -19.70 -19.77
C ASP A 381 2.19 -19.48 -20.21
N ALA A 382 2.47 -18.55 -21.13
CA ALA A 382 3.82 -18.22 -21.58
C ALA A 382 4.65 -17.57 -20.47
N ALA A 383 4.07 -16.66 -19.68
CA ALA A 383 4.75 -16.04 -18.54
C ALA A 383 5.12 -17.05 -17.45
N VAL A 384 4.25 -18.04 -17.20
CA VAL A 384 4.51 -19.13 -16.25
C VAL A 384 5.50 -20.14 -16.83
N ASP A 385 5.35 -20.59 -18.07
CA ASP A 385 6.30 -21.52 -18.71
C ASP A 385 7.71 -20.96 -18.74
N ALA A 386 7.88 -19.68 -19.09
CA ALA A 386 9.18 -19.01 -19.09
C ALA A 386 9.83 -18.99 -17.69
N LEU A 387 9.03 -18.86 -16.62
CA LEU A 387 9.52 -18.97 -15.25
C LEU A 387 9.89 -20.42 -14.90
N MET A 388 9.01 -21.37 -15.22
CA MET A 388 9.14 -22.78 -14.85
C MET A 388 10.27 -23.50 -15.60
N GLN A 389 10.69 -23.00 -16.75
CA GLN A 389 11.89 -23.45 -17.47
C GLN A 389 13.19 -23.22 -16.68
N SER A 390 13.20 -22.32 -15.69
CA SER A 390 14.39 -22.00 -14.89
C SER A 390 14.13 -22.07 -13.40
N LYS A 391 14.53 -23.18 -12.77
CA LYS A 391 14.50 -23.36 -11.31
C LYS A 391 15.14 -22.17 -10.57
N LEU A 392 16.26 -21.64 -11.07
CA LEU A 392 16.93 -20.47 -10.49
C LEU A 392 16.11 -19.18 -10.60
N ALA A 393 15.33 -18.99 -11.68
CA ALA A 393 14.44 -17.84 -11.81
C ALA A 393 13.24 -17.94 -10.86
N LEU A 394 12.66 -19.15 -10.72
CA LEU A 394 11.60 -19.44 -9.76
C LEU A 394 12.08 -19.20 -8.32
N GLU A 395 13.24 -19.76 -7.94
CA GLU A 395 13.83 -19.57 -6.61
C GLU A 395 14.05 -18.09 -6.30
N ARG A 396 14.55 -17.29 -7.26
CA ARG A 396 14.72 -15.83 -7.10
C ARG A 396 13.40 -15.09 -6.89
N LYS A 397 12.33 -15.43 -7.63
CA LYS A 397 11.01 -14.80 -7.42
C LYS A 397 10.39 -15.17 -6.09
N ILE A 398 10.55 -16.42 -5.64
CA ILE A 398 10.11 -16.85 -4.31
C ILE A 398 10.94 -16.16 -3.22
N GLU A 399 12.24 -15.96 -3.42
CA GLU A 399 13.08 -15.17 -2.53
C GLU A 399 12.62 -13.71 -2.43
N GLY A 400 12.39 -13.04 -3.57
CA GLY A 400 11.92 -11.65 -3.62
C GLY A 400 10.51 -11.48 -3.03
N LEU A 401 9.61 -12.44 -3.29
CA LEU A 401 8.29 -12.47 -2.66
C LEU A 401 8.37 -12.67 -1.14
N ARG A 402 9.30 -13.50 -0.65
CA ARG A 402 9.54 -13.66 0.80
C ARG A 402 10.09 -12.38 1.42
N LEU A 403 11.05 -11.72 0.78
CA LEU A 403 11.58 -10.45 1.26
C LEU A 403 10.49 -9.39 1.31
N LEU A 404 9.71 -9.24 0.23
CA LEU A 404 8.63 -8.26 0.17
C LEU A 404 7.55 -8.54 1.23
N GLN A 405 7.19 -9.81 1.45
CA GLN A 405 6.31 -10.20 2.54
C GLN A 405 6.86 -9.71 3.91
N ARG A 406 8.13 -9.96 4.22
CA ARG A 406 8.76 -9.50 5.48
C ARG A 406 8.80 -7.98 5.61
N ILE A 407 9.03 -7.26 4.50
CA ILE A 407 9.04 -5.79 4.46
C ILE A 407 7.63 -5.22 4.70
N MET A 408 6.58 -5.90 4.25
CA MET A 408 5.22 -5.37 4.25
C MET A 408 4.35 -5.85 5.42
N THR A 409 4.70 -6.93 6.11
CA THR A 409 3.97 -7.44 7.28
C THR A 409 4.75 -7.14 8.56
N ASN A 410 4.25 -6.23 9.40
CA ASN A 410 4.86 -5.87 10.69
C ASN A 410 4.36 -6.72 11.86
N ASP A 411 3.33 -7.53 11.64
CA ASP A 411 2.66 -8.41 12.59
C ASP A 411 3.37 -9.77 12.79
N MET A 412 4.57 -9.92 12.22
CA MET A 412 5.37 -11.15 12.22
C MET A 412 6.70 -10.96 12.97
N SER A 413 7.14 -12.00 13.68
CA SER A 413 8.37 -11.97 14.49
C SER A 413 9.66 -11.78 13.68
N ASP A 414 9.68 -12.16 12.40
CA ASP A 414 10.83 -11.99 11.50
C ASP A 414 10.61 -10.88 10.45
N SER A 415 9.71 -9.94 10.76
CA SER A 415 9.44 -8.74 9.96
C SER A 415 10.70 -7.89 9.74
N LEU A 416 10.81 -7.37 8.51
CA LEU A 416 11.79 -6.37 8.11
C LEU A 416 11.15 -5.00 7.83
N PHE A 417 9.90 -4.79 8.26
CA PHE A 417 9.16 -3.53 8.06
C PHE A 417 9.94 -2.31 8.58
N VAL A 418 10.40 -2.34 9.84
CA VAL A 418 11.11 -1.22 10.45
C VAL A 418 12.46 -0.92 9.79
N PRO A 419 13.38 -1.89 9.58
CA PRO A 419 14.63 -1.60 8.89
C PRO A 419 14.42 -1.17 7.43
N ALA A 420 13.40 -1.69 6.73
CA ALA A 420 13.09 -1.26 5.36
C ALA A 420 12.54 0.16 5.31
N LEU A 421 11.64 0.52 6.24
CA LEU A 421 11.15 1.90 6.41
C LEU A 421 12.29 2.87 6.69
N ALA A 422 13.16 2.51 7.64
CA ALA A 422 14.32 3.31 7.98
C ALA A 422 15.26 3.52 6.77
N LYS A 423 15.50 2.47 5.97
CA LYS A 423 16.29 2.56 4.73
C LYS A 423 15.62 3.43 3.66
N GLU A 424 14.32 3.26 3.44
CA GLU A 424 13.53 4.06 2.48
C GLU A 424 13.64 5.56 2.79
N ILE A 425 13.48 5.92 4.07
CA ILE A 425 13.63 7.29 4.57
C ILE A 425 15.05 7.83 4.30
N LEU A 426 16.09 7.04 4.59
CA LEU A 426 17.48 7.48 4.34
C LEU A 426 17.78 7.66 2.85
N ILE A 427 17.25 6.83 1.96
CA ILE A 427 17.45 7.02 0.52
C ILE A 427 16.72 8.28 0.05
N ALA A 428 15.46 8.47 0.46
CA ALA A 428 14.67 9.63 0.09
C ALA A 428 15.23 10.97 0.63
N THR A 429 15.89 10.97 1.79
CA THR A 429 16.48 12.17 2.40
C THR A 429 17.91 12.47 1.94
N ARG A 430 18.71 11.45 1.59
CA ARG A 430 20.11 11.63 1.14
C ARG A 430 20.27 11.88 -0.36
N SER A 431 19.24 11.63 -1.16
CA SER A 431 19.33 11.67 -2.64
C SER A 431 19.17 13.05 -3.29
N LYS A 432 18.98 14.14 -2.52
CA LYS A 432 18.75 15.51 -3.04
C LYS A 432 19.27 16.61 -2.13
#